data_AF-A0A166C6K0-F1
#
_entry.id   AF-A0A166C6K0-F1
#
_cell.length_a   1.000
_cell.length_b   1.000
_cell.length_c   1.000
_cell.angle_alpha   90.00
_cell.angle_beta   90.00
_cell.angle_gamma   90.00
#
_symmetry.space_group_name_H-M   'P 1'
#
loop_
_entity.id
_entity.type
_entity.pdbx_description
1 polymer ?
#
loop_
_entity_poly.entity_id
_entity_poly.type
_entity_poly.pdbx_seq_one_letter_code
_entity_poly.pdbx_strand_id
1 'polypeptide(L)'
;MENEDLRTVRVYTKKYNSKDSDGNTVEKESKQKQVSLKKEDPFEDDDLVMVLAKEDYEKLINNQFSEKKIREYNEIIHNKDERINELENQIETLKGSFFDDVNSLKDQLSDKEELLKAKDEIHELNKKVSKIDDERVSIFKELDYKNKMILAYNVELNKSILNAINVVIDEARDNINKRNVKLVEDLEKSISQSKHDVNEKNKAIAYQINSTIDAMNEQIKNTSTIKMILNKKKINLRVPTDDLLKPFDFDFDVEQLLSAQALELDASEILKEVMPKLPEPFSKYIDTIKENKTETIDVKHSREE
;
A
#
# COMPACT_ATOMS: atom_id res chain seq x y z
N MET A 1 -117.22 6.27 19.70
CA MET A 1 -117.13 7.35 20.70
C MET A 1 -116.45 6.73 21.91
N GLU A 2 -115.13 6.88 21.97
CA GLU A 2 -114.34 6.42 23.11
C GLU A 2 -114.85 7.15 24.35
N ASN A 3 -115.06 6.41 25.43
CA ASN A 3 -115.38 6.98 26.74
C ASN A 3 -114.20 7.85 27.13
N GLU A 4 -114.33 9.17 26.96
CA GLU A 4 -113.37 10.10 27.52
C GLU A 4 -113.43 9.96 29.04
N ASP A 5 -112.42 9.29 29.60
CA ASP A 5 -112.25 9.01 31.02
C ASP A 5 -111.88 10.29 31.81
N LEU A 6 -112.52 11.41 31.48
CA LEU A 6 -112.31 12.70 32.11
C LEU A 6 -112.88 12.66 33.53
N ARG A 7 -112.02 12.94 34.51
CA ARG A 7 -112.44 13.05 35.92
C ARG A 7 -113.19 14.37 36.13
N THR A 8 -114.31 14.30 36.83
CA THR A 8 -115.09 15.50 37.16
C THR A 8 -114.41 16.25 38.29
N VAL A 9 -114.13 17.54 38.07
CA VAL A 9 -113.60 18.45 39.09
C VAL A 9 -114.75 19.25 39.69
N ARG A 10 -115.00 19.11 40.99
CA ARG A 10 -115.98 19.90 41.72
C ARG A 10 -115.30 21.10 42.35
N VAL A 11 -115.88 22.28 42.15
CA VAL A 11 -115.40 23.52 42.78
C VAL A 11 -116.34 23.86 43.93
N TYR A 12 -115.81 23.98 45.13
CA TYR A 12 -116.56 24.43 46.28
C TYR A 12 -115.88 25.63 46.93
N THR A 13 -116.70 26.45 47.58
CA THR A 13 -116.24 27.61 48.31
C THR A 13 -116.18 27.26 49.79
N LYS A 14 -114.98 27.20 50.36
CA LYS A 14 -114.79 27.01 51.79
C LYS A 14 -114.63 28.37 52.44
N LYS A 15 -115.62 28.73 53.27
CA LYS A 15 -115.52 29.91 54.14
C LYS A 15 -114.73 29.55 55.38
N TYR A 16 -113.79 30.40 55.75
CA TYR A 16 -113.06 30.26 57.00
C TYR A 16 -112.82 31.64 57.59
N ASN A 17 -112.79 31.66 58.91
CA ASN A 17 -112.56 32.87 59.67
C ASN A 17 -111.06 33.06 59.85
N SER A 18 -110.53 34.18 59.39
CA SER A 18 -109.15 34.59 59.64
C SER A 18 -109.16 35.88 60.45
N LYS A 19 -108.26 36.02 61.42
CA LYS A 19 -108.09 37.29 62.12
C LYS A 19 -107.32 38.25 61.22
N ASP A 20 -107.77 39.50 61.14
CA ASP A 20 -106.97 40.57 60.53
C ASP A 20 -105.85 41.03 61.49
N SER A 21 -105.01 41.96 61.01
CA SER A 21 -103.88 42.51 61.76
C SER A 21 -104.27 43.25 63.04
N ASP A 22 -105.55 43.61 63.21
CA ASP A 22 -106.09 44.32 64.38
C ASP A 22 -106.89 43.39 65.31
N GLY A 23 -106.88 42.08 65.04
CA GLY A 23 -107.46 41.04 65.89
C GLY A 23 -108.96 40.79 65.68
N ASN A 24 -109.59 41.42 64.69
CA ASN A 24 -110.99 41.20 64.35
C ASN A 24 -111.16 39.97 63.46
N THR A 25 -112.23 39.21 63.68
CA THR A 25 -112.52 38.01 62.89
C THR A 25 -113.14 38.41 61.55
N VAL A 26 -112.41 38.22 60.45
CA VAL A 26 -112.86 38.48 59.08
C VAL A 26 -113.14 37.15 58.38
N GLU A 27 -114.35 36.98 57.87
CA GLU A 27 -114.75 35.81 57.10
C GLU A 27 -114.14 35.89 55.69
N LYS A 28 -113.27 34.94 55.34
CA LYS A 28 -112.66 34.82 54.01
C LYS A 28 -113.21 33.61 53.29
N GLU A 29 -113.39 33.74 51.99
CA GLU A 29 -113.82 32.66 51.12
C GLU A 29 -112.66 32.21 50.23
N SER A 30 -112.38 30.90 50.21
CA SER A 30 -111.46 30.29 49.23
C SER A 30 -112.20 29.30 48.34
N LYS A 31 -111.96 29.39 47.03
CA LYS A 31 -112.44 28.38 46.08
C LYS A 31 -111.44 27.23 46.07
N GLN A 32 -111.88 26.04 46.45
CA GLN A 32 -111.10 24.81 46.35
C GLN A 32 -111.67 23.93 45.23
N LYS A 33 -110.78 23.21 44.54
CA LYS A 33 -111.13 22.25 43.50
C LYS A 33 -110.84 20.85 44.02
N GLN A 34 -111.82 19.95 43.94
CA GLN A 34 -111.65 18.55 44.33
C GLN A 34 -111.91 17.66 43.11
N VAL A 35 -110.99 16.75 42.86
CA VAL A 35 -111.09 15.76 41.79
C VAL A 35 -111.61 14.46 42.39
N SER A 36 -112.59 13.83 41.75
CA SER A 36 -113.05 12.49 42.17
C SER A 36 -112.10 11.43 41.59
N LEU A 37 -111.28 10.80 42.44
CA LEU A 37 -110.43 9.67 42.07
C LEU A 37 -111.20 8.34 42.25
N LYS A 38 -110.97 7.38 41.36
CA LYS A 38 -111.45 5.99 41.49
C LYS A 38 -110.43 5.19 42.30
N LYS A 39 -110.84 4.04 42.86
CA LYS A 39 -109.93 3.12 43.59
C LYS A 39 -108.80 2.56 42.73
N GLU A 40 -108.93 2.61 41.40
CA GLU A 40 -107.89 2.15 40.47
C GLU A 40 -106.90 3.25 40.08
N ASP A 41 -107.09 4.50 40.50
CA ASP A 41 -106.17 5.60 40.15
C ASP A 41 -104.86 5.44 40.96
N PRO A 42 -103.68 5.61 40.32
CA PRO A 42 -102.38 5.24 40.91
C PRO A 42 -101.81 6.27 41.88
N PHE A 43 -102.65 7.11 42.50
CA PHE A 43 -102.23 8.18 43.41
C PHE A 43 -102.39 7.74 44.87
N GLU A 44 -101.42 8.07 45.72
CA GLU A 44 -101.47 7.82 47.16
C GLU A 44 -102.01 9.03 47.94
N ASP A 45 -102.35 8.84 49.23
CA ASP A 45 -102.78 9.94 50.10
C ASP A 45 -101.62 10.96 50.24
N ASP A 46 -101.93 12.25 50.08
CA ASP A 46 -101.02 13.41 50.07
C ASP A 46 -100.13 13.62 48.81
N ASP A 47 -100.37 12.90 47.71
CA ASP A 47 -99.68 13.16 46.45
C ASP A 47 -100.00 14.56 45.85
N LEU A 48 -98.94 15.29 45.52
CA LEU A 48 -99.02 16.60 44.85
C LEU A 48 -99.30 16.43 43.35
N VAL A 49 -100.58 16.47 43.00
CA VAL A 49 -101.04 16.35 41.61
C VAL A 49 -101.32 17.72 40.98
N MET A 50 -100.86 17.91 39.73
CA MET A 50 -101.20 19.08 38.91
C MET A 50 -102.26 18.70 37.88
N VAL A 51 -103.44 19.32 37.96
CA VAL A 51 -104.53 19.08 37.01
C VAL A 51 -104.34 19.94 35.78
N LEU A 52 -104.13 19.31 34.63
CA LEU A 52 -104.04 19.98 33.34
C LEU A 52 -105.40 20.04 32.65
N ALA A 53 -105.63 21.12 31.89
CA ALA A 53 -106.73 21.15 30.93
C ALA A 53 -106.45 20.14 29.80
N LYS A 54 -107.51 19.52 29.27
CA LYS A 54 -107.42 18.51 28.19
C LYS A 54 -106.58 19.01 27.01
N GLU A 55 -106.80 20.25 26.61
CA GLU A 55 -106.08 20.90 25.51
C GLU A 55 -104.57 21.01 25.73
N ASP A 56 -104.13 21.20 26.98
CA ASP A 56 -102.72 21.33 27.31
C ASP A 56 -102.04 19.97 27.45
N TYR A 57 -102.77 18.95 27.91
CA TYR A 57 -102.32 17.56 27.90
C TYR A 57 -102.11 17.04 26.47
N GLU A 58 -103.07 17.30 25.57
CA GLU A 58 -102.98 16.91 24.16
C GLU A 58 -101.81 17.60 23.45
N LYS A 59 -101.52 18.87 23.75
CA LYS A 59 -100.34 19.57 23.23
C LYS A 59 -99.03 18.93 23.68
N LEU A 60 -98.94 18.45 24.92
CA LEU A 60 -97.73 17.81 25.44
C LEU A 60 -97.43 16.49 24.71
N ILE A 61 -98.44 15.63 24.53
CA ILE A 61 -98.28 14.36 23.81
C ILE A 61 -97.92 14.59 22.34
N ASN A 62 -98.64 15.50 21.67
CA ASN A 62 -98.44 15.75 20.24
C ASN A 62 -97.08 16.37 19.93
N ASN A 63 -96.48 17.15 20.84
CA ASN A 63 -95.20 17.82 20.59
C ASN A 63 -93.96 16.97 20.90
N GLN A 64 -94.03 15.94 21.74
CA GLN A 64 -92.87 15.15 22.13
C GLN A 64 -92.64 13.91 21.26
N PHE A 65 -93.72 13.31 20.76
CA PHE A 65 -93.66 12.06 19.97
C PHE A 65 -94.16 12.21 18.53
N SER A 66 -94.23 13.45 18.00
CA SER A 66 -94.55 13.65 16.59
C SER A 66 -93.54 12.91 15.70
N GLU A 67 -94.02 12.20 14.67
CA GLU A 67 -93.16 11.50 13.70
C GLU A 67 -92.06 12.40 13.12
N LYS A 68 -92.35 13.70 12.95
CA LYS A 68 -91.41 14.69 12.42
C LYS A 68 -90.16 14.83 13.30
N LYS A 69 -90.33 14.96 14.62
CA LYS A 69 -89.19 15.07 15.56
C LYS A 69 -88.41 13.77 15.69
N ILE A 70 -89.09 12.62 15.63
CA ILE A 70 -88.44 11.31 15.64
C ILE A 70 -87.56 11.15 14.39
N ARG A 71 -88.04 11.58 13.22
CA ARG A 71 -87.24 11.60 11.98
C ARG A 71 -86.03 12.53 12.10
N GLU A 72 -86.20 13.76 12.61
CA GLU A 72 -85.07 14.68 12.86
C GLU A 72 -84.02 14.08 13.81
N TYR A 73 -84.43 13.44 14.91
CA TYR A 73 -83.48 12.81 15.82
C TYR A 73 -82.74 11.63 15.17
N ASN A 74 -83.44 10.80 14.39
CA ASN A 74 -82.80 9.71 13.66
C ASN A 74 -81.82 10.22 12.59
N GLU A 75 -82.12 11.33 11.92
CA GLU A 75 -81.24 11.96 10.95
C GLU A 75 -79.98 12.55 11.62
N ILE A 76 -80.13 13.16 12.80
CA ILE A 76 -78.99 13.62 13.63
C ILE A 76 -78.14 12.45 14.11
N ILE A 77 -78.75 11.35 14.56
CA ILE A 77 -78.04 10.14 14.99
C ILE A 77 -77.25 9.56 13.81
N HIS A 78 -77.88 9.40 12.65
CA HIS A 78 -77.23 8.89 11.45
C HIS A 78 -76.02 9.75 11.04
N ASN A 79 -76.17 11.07 11.03
CA ASN A 79 -75.05 11.99 10.71
C ASN A 79 -73.91 11.88 11.74
N LYS A 80 -74.23 11.67 13.02
CA LYS A 80 -73.21 11.46 14.06
C LYS A 80 -72.52 10.11 13.90
N ASP A 81 -73.25 9.05 13.57
CA ASP A 81 -72.68 7.72 13.35
C ASP A 81 -71.76 7.71 12.12
N GLU A 82 -72.13 8.38 11.02
CA GLU A 82 -71.23 8.55 9.87
C GLU A 82 -69.97 9.31 10.25
N ARG A 83 -70.11 10.37 11.07
CA ARG A 83 -68.95 11.13 11.53
C ARG A 83 -68.03 10.33 12.45
N ILE A 84 -68.59 9.46 13.29
CA ILE A 84 -67.81 8.55 14.14
C ILE A 84 -67.01 7.59 13.25
N ASN A 85 -67.64 6.95 12.26
CA ASN A 85 -66.95 6.05 11.33
C ASN A 85 -65.84 6.76 10.54
N GLU A 86 -66.07 7.99 10.10
CA GLU A 86 -65.07 8.76 9.36
C GLU A 86 -63.86 9.10 10.24
N LEU A 87 -64.08 9.47 11.50
CA LEU A 87 -63.02 9.73 12.48
C LEU A 87 -62.25 8.44 12.83
N GLU A 88 -62.93 7.30 12.96
CA GLU A 88 -62.28 6.00 13.20
C GLU A 88 -61.34 5.62 12.05
N ASN A 89 -61.78 5.78 10.80
CA ASN A 89 -60.94 5.54 9.62
C ASN A 89 -59.71 6.47 9.57
N GLN A 90 -59.89 7.74 9.93
CA GLN A 90 -58.77 8.69 10.02
C GLN A 90 -57.77 8.27 11.10
N ILE A 91 -58.26 7.81 12.25
CA ILE A 91 -57.41 7.31 13.35
C ILE A 91 -56.64 6.06 12.92
N GLU A 92 -57.26 5.11 12.21
CA GLU A 92 -56.54 3.94 11.70
C GLU A 92 -55.45 4.32 10.70
N THR A 93 -55.76 5.22 9.77
CA THR A 93 -54.79 5.68 8.76
C THR A 93 -53.60 6.38 9.43
N LEU A 94 -53.87 7.25 10.41
CA LEU A 94 -52.84 7.93 11.20
C LEU A 94 -51.99 6.95 12.01
N LYS A 95 -52.61 5.95 12.64
CA LYS A 95 -51.87 4.92 13.38
C LYS A 95 -50.95 4.14 12.45
N GLY A 96 -51.44 3.68 11.30
CA GLY A 96 -50.61 2.97 10.32
C GLY A 96 -49.40 3.79 9.89
N SER A 97 -49.63 5.02 9.40
CA SER A 97 -48.55 5.93 8.97
C SER A 97 -47.55 6.21 10.09
N PHE A 98 -48.02 6.46 11.32
CA PHE A 98 -47.13 6.74 12.44
C PHE A 98 -46.24 5.55 12.79
N PHE A 99 -46.79 4.33 12.79
CA PHE A 99 -46.00 3.13 13.08
C PHE A 99 -44.99 2.81 11.96
N ASP A 100 -45.34 3.08 10.70
CA ASP A 100 -44.41 2.94 9.57
C ASP A 100 -43.23 3.91 9.68
N ASP A 101 -43.49 5.18 10.03
CA ASP A 101 -42.46 6.20 10.24
C ASP A 101 -41.53 5.81 11.42
N VAL A 102 -42.11 5.33 12.52
CA VAL A 102 -41.34 4.87 13.69
C VAL A 102 -40.47 3.68 13.34
N ASN A 103 -40.96 2.72 12.56
CA ASN A 103 -40.17 1.58 12.12
C ASN A 103 -39.03 2.03 11.19
N SER A 104 -39.32 2.93 10.23
CA SER A 104 -38.29 3.47 9.34
C SER A 104 -37.18 4.20 10.12
N LEU A 105 -37.54 5.00 11.12
CA LEU A 105 -36.58 5.67 11.99
C LEU A 105 -35.73 4.69 12.82
N LYS A 106 -36.35 3.60 13.28
CA LYS A 106 -35.64 2.55 14.02
C LYS A 106 -34.62 1.83 13.14
N ASP A 107 -34.97 1.51 11.89
CA ASP A 107 -34.05 0.89 10.94
C ASP A 107 -32.89 1.83 10.61
N GLN A 108 -33.16 3.10 10.33
CA GLN A 108 -32.13 4.12 10.12
C GLN A 108 -31.18 4.29 11.33
N LEU A 109 -31.71 4.16 12.54
CA LEU A 109 -30.90 4.22 13.76
C LEU A 109 -29.95 3.02 13.84
N SER A 110 -30.45 1.81 13.54
CA SER A 110 -29.65 0.59 13.49
C SER A 110 -28.51 0.71 12.47
N ASP A 111 -28.81 1.17 11.25
CA ASP A 111 -27.80 1.36 10.20
C ASP A 111 -26.72 2.38 10.64
N LYS A 112 -27.13 3.46 11.30
CA LYS A 112 -26.19 4.47 11.84
C LYS A 112 -25.29 3.89 12.94
N GLU A 113 -25.80 3.02 13.80
CA GLU A 113 -24.98 2.35 14.82
C GLU A 113 -23.94 1.42 14.19
N GLU A 114 -24.30 0.70 13.13
CA GLU A 114 -23.34 -0.13 12.37
C GLU A 114 -22.26 0.71 11.69
N LEU A 115 -22.64 1.83 11.07
CA LEU A 115 -21.68 2.76 10.46
C LEU A 115 -20.71 3.36 11.49
N LEU A 116 -21.18 3.61 12.72
CA LEU A 116 -20.34 4.09 13.82
C LEU A 116 -19.27 3.05 14.21
N LYS A 117 -19.67 1.77 14.34
CA LYS A 117 -18.72 0.68 14.62
C LYS A 117 -17.69 0.53 13.50
N ALA A 118 -18.13 0.56 12.24
CA ALA A 118 -17.23 0.48 11.09
C ALA A 118 -16.23 1.64 11.06
N LYS A 119 -16.67 2.86 11.42
CA LYS A 119 -15.79 4.03 11.53
C LYS A 119 -14.71 3.85 12.60
N ASP A 120 -15.06 3.32 13.76
CA ASP A 120 -14.11 3.06 14.84
C ASP A 120 -13.08 1.98 14.44
N GLU A 121 -13.53 0.92 13.75
CA GLU A 121 -12.64 -0.12 13.21
C GLU A 121 -11.65 0.45 12.17
N ILE A 122 -12.12 1.31 11.25
CA ILE A 122 -11.26 2.00 10.27
C ILE A 122 -10.21 2.86 10.98
N HIS A 123 -10.58 3.55 12.07
CA HIS A 123 -9.65 4.38 12.82
C HIS A 123 -8.53 3.53 13.46
N GLU A 124 -8.87 2.38 14.05
CA GLU A 124 -7.88 1.45 14.61
C GLU A 124 -6.99 0.80 13.54
N LEU A 125 -7.55 0.48 12.37
CA LEU A 125 -6.76 -0.01 11.23
C LEU A 125 -5.77 1.05 10.73
N ASN A 126 -6.19 2.31 10.61
CA ASN A 126 -5.30 3.40 10.20
C ASN A 126 -4.14 3.61 11.19
N LYS A 127 -4.37 3.48 12.50
CA LYS A 127 -3.28 3.50 13.49
C LYS A 127 -2.28 2.37 13.28
N LYS A 128 -2.75 1.16 12.94
CA LYS A 128 -1.87 0.02 12.64
C LYS A 128 -1.06 0.24 11.36
N VAL A 129 -1.69 0.76 10.31
CA VAL A 129 -1.01 1.10 9.04
C VAL A 129 0.11 2.12 9.27
N SER A 130 -0.16 3.19 10.03
CA SER A 130 0.87 4.19 10.34
C SER A 130 2.08 3.60 11.08
N LYS A 131 1.86 2.65 12.01
CA LYS A 131 2.97 1.96 12.69
C LYS A 131 3.79 1.10 11.73
N ILE A 132 3.13 0.39 10.81
CA ILE A 132 3.81 -0.43 9.80
C ILE A 132 4.64 0.47 8.86
N ASP A 133 4.13 1.64 8.49
CA ASP A 133 4.87 2.60 7.66
C ASP A 133 6.13 3.11 8.36
N ASP A 134 6.04 3.42 9.67
CA ASP A 134 7.20 3.82 10.47
C ASP A 134 8.26 2.69 10.56
N GLU A 135 7.81 1.45 10.80
CA GLU A 135 8.67 0.26 10.81
C GLU A 135 9.34 0.05 9.45
N ARG A 136 8.59 0.17 8.35
CA ARG A 136 9.08 0.06 6.98
C ARG A 136 10.16 1.10 6.70
N VAL A 137 9.95 2.35 7.08
CA VAL A 137 10.95 3.43 6.94
C VAL A 137 12.22 3.11 7.75
N SER A 138 12.08 2.57 8.95
CA SER A 138 13.22 2.16 9.77
C SER A 138 14.04 1.04 9.11
N ILE A 139 13.36 0.00 8.60
CA ILE A 139 13.99 -1.11 7.87
C ILE A 139 14.74 -0.59 6.65
N PHE A 140 14.16 0.33 5.87
CA PHE A 140 14.84 0.89 4.70
C PHE A 140 16.11 1.67 5.06
N LYS A 141 16.11 2.42 6.17
CA LYS A 141 17.32 3.11 6.65
C LYS A 141 18.41 2.13 7.06
N GLU A 142 18.05 1.04 7.74
CA GLU A 142 18.99 -0.01 8.13
C GLU A 142 19.57 -0.71 6.89
N LEU A 143 18.74 -0.98 5.88
CA LEU A 143 19.14 -1.63 4.64
C LEU A 143 20.07 -0.73 3.81
N ASP A 144 19.80 0.58 3.73
CA ASP A 144 20.69 1.56 3.11
C ASP A 144 22.05 1.62 3.82
N TYR A 145 22.07 1.61 5.15
CA TYR A 145 23.30 1.57 5.93
C TYR A 145 24.10 0.28 5.67
N LYS A 146 23.45 -0.89 5.70
CA LYS A 146 24.09 -2.18 5.40
C LYS A 146 24.67 -2.21 3.97
N ASN A 147 23.96 -1.66 3.00
CA ASN A 147 24.47 -1.56 1.63
C ASN A 147 25.70 -0.65 1.51
N LYS A 148 25.72 0.49 2.19
CA LYS A 148 26.90 1.36 2.26
C LYS A 148 28.10 0.63 2.89
N MET A 149 27.88 -0.14 3.94
CA MET A 149 28.92 -0.96 4.58
C MET A 149 29.46 -2.04 3.62
N ILE A 150 28.59 -2.75 2.89
CA ILE A 150 29.00 -3.73 1.89
C ILE A 150 29.84 -3.08 0.79
N LEU A 151 29.43 -1.89 0.33
CA LEU A 151 30.16 -1.14 -0.69
C LEU A 151 31.56 -0.74 -0.18
N ALA A 152 31.65 -0.20 1.04
CA ALA A 152 32.93 0.15 1.65
C ALA A 152 33.85 -1.07 1.80
N TYR A 153 33.32 -2.18 2.31
CA TYR A 153 34.06 -3.43 2.45
C TYR A 153 34.55 -3.96 1.10
N ASN A 154 33.73 -3.92 0.06
CA ASN A 154 34.13 -4.31 -1.29
C ASN A 154 35.25 -3.41 -1.84
N VAL A 155 35.20 -2.10 -1.61
CA VAL A 155 36.28 -1.18 -2.01
C VAL A 155 37.59 -1.51 -1.29
N GLU A 156 37.55 -1.75 0.03
CA GLU A 156 38.73 -2.12 0.82
C GLU A 156 39.30 -3.48 0.39
N LEU A 157 38.43 -4.46 0.17
CA LEU A 157 38.82 -5.79 -0.30
C LEU A 157 39.48 -5.72 -1.68
N ASN A 158 38.90 -4.96 -2.61
CA ASN A 158 39.49 -4.74 -3.94
C ASN A 158 40.86 -4.06 -3.85
N LYS A 159 41.03 -3.08 -2.96
CA LYS A 159 42.32 -2.43 -2.71
C LYS A 159 43.34 -3.42 -2.15
N SER A 160 42.93 -4.29 -1.23
CA SER A 160 43.78 -5.34 -0.66
C SER A 160 44.22 -6.35 -1.73
N ILE A 161 43.30 -6.81 -2.58
CA ILE A 161 43.59 -7.71 -3.70
C ILE A 161 44.56 -7.05 -4.69
N LEU A 162 44.32 -5.79 -5.07
CA LEU A 162 45.22 -5.06 -5.97
C LEU A 162 46.63 -4.98 -5.40
N ASN A 163 46.77 -4.66 -4.11
CA ASN A 163 48.06 -4.63 -3.45
C ASN A 163 48.74 -6.01 -3.45
N ALA A 164 48.01 -7.09 -3.19
CA ALA A 164 48.56 -8.44 -3.23
C ALA A 164 49.01 -8.85 -4.65
N ILE A 165 48.22 -8.52 -5.67
CA ILE A 165 48.58 -8.76 -7.08
C ILE A 165 49.85 -7.97 -7.44
N ASN A 166 49.96 -6.70 -7.03
CA ASN A 166 51.15 -5.90 -7.27
C ASN A 166 52.40 -6.55 -6.69
N VAL A 167 52.35 -7.03 -5.44
CA VAL A 167 53.48 -7.73 -4.81
C VAL A 167 53.88 -8.98 -5.62
N VAL A 168 52.91 -9.79 -6.05
CA VAL A 168 53.18 -10.99 -6.86
C VAL A 168 53.76 -10.63 -8.22
N ILE A 169 53.26 -9.58 -8.87
CA ILE A 169 53.79 -9.10 -10.15
C ILE A 169 55.21 -8.58 -9.99
N ASP A 170 55.50 -7.82 -8.94
CA ASP A 170 56.84 -7.31 -8.66
C ASP A 170 57.82 -8.45 -8.37
N GLU A 171 57.41 -9.45 -7.59
CA GLU A 171 58.21 -10.67 -7.37
C GLU A 171 58.46 -11.45 -8.67
N ALA A 172 57.44 -11.57 -9.53
CA ALA A 172 57.56 -12.23 -10.82
C ALA A 172 58.50 -11.46 -11.77
N ARG A 173 58.39 -10.13 -11.81
CA ARG A 173 59.29 -9.24 -12.56
C ARG A 173 60.74 -9.40 -12.07
N ASP A 174 60.97 -9.35 -10.76
CA ASP A 174 62.30 -9.52 -10.18
C ASP A 174 62.90 -10.89 -10.52
N ASN A 175 62.08 -11.94 -10.48
CA ASN A 175 62.53 -13.30 -10.82
C ASN A 175 62.89 -13.41 -12.32
N ILE A 176 62.02 -12.92 -13.20
CA ILE A 176 62.27 -12.89 -14.65
C ILE A 176 63.54 -12.09 -14.95
N ASN A 177 63.69 -10.91 -14.35
CA ASN A 177 64.88 -10.07 -14.55
C ASN A 177 66.16 -10.77 -14.08
N LYS A 178 66.15 -11.40 -12.89
CA LYS A 178 67.31 -12.20 -12.41
C LYS A 178 67.63 -13.36 -13.34
N ARG A 179 66.62 -14.06 -13.85
CA ARG A 179 66.80 -15.17 -14.79
C ARG A 179 67.35 -14.69 -16.14
N ASN A 180 66.89 -13.54 -16.62
CA ASN A 180 67.39 -12.93 -17.86
C ASN A 180 68.86 -12.52 -17.71
N VAL A 181 69.25 -11.88 -16.60
CA VAL A 181 70.66 -11.53 -16.33
C VAL A 181 71.54 -12.78 -16.36
N LYS A 182 71.13 -13.84 -15.66
CA LYS A 182 71.89 -15.10 -15.65
C LYS A 182 71.96 -15.74 -17.04
N LEU A 183 70.88 -15.68 -17.82
CA LEU A 183 70.85 -16.18 -19.19
C LEU A 183 71.82 -15.40 -20.10
N VAL A 184 71.89 -14.07 -19.95
CA VAL A 184 72.88 -13.23 -20.64
C VAL A 184 74.29 -13.70 -20.30
N GLU A 185 74.63 -13.82 -19.01
CA GLU A 185 75.95 -14.25 -18.57
C GLU A 185 76.32 -15.65 -19.10
N ASP A 186 75.39 -16.61 -19.03
CA ASP A 186 75.60 -17.97 -19.52
C ASP A 186 75.77 -18.01 -21.06
N LEU A 187 75.02 -17.19 -21.79
CA LEU A 187 75.14 -17.04 -23.25
C LEU A 187 76.46 -16.38 -23.64
N GLU A 188 76.85 -15.28 -23.00
CA GLU A 188 78.12 -14.59 -23.23
C GLU A 188 79.32 -15.51 -22.99
N LYS A 189 79.28 -16.31 -21.92
CA LYS A 189 80.31 -17.31 -21.63
C LYS A 189 80.36 -18.41 -22.69
N SER A 190 79.21 -18.91 -23.13
CA SER A 190 79.12 -19.94 -24.17
C SER A 190 79.62 -19.43 -25.53
N ILE A 191 79.23 -18.20 -25.90
CA ILE A 191 79.70 -17.52 -27.12
C ILE A 191 81.21 -17.32 -27.05
N SER A 192 81.74 -16.84 -25.92
CA SER A 192 83.18 -16.64 -25.71
C SER A 192 83.96 -17.95 -25.81
N GLN A 193 83.45 -19.03 -25.23
CA GLN A 193 84.08 -20.35 -25.34
C GLN A 193 84.06 -20.86 -26.78
N SER A 194 82.92 -20.77 -27.47
CA SER A 194 82.82 -21.18 -28.88
C SER A 194 83.76 -20.35 -29.77
N LYS A 195 83.86 -19.04 -29.51
CA LYS A 195 84.78 -18.14 -30.21
C LYS A 195 86.24 -18.59 -30.02
N HIS A 196 86.63 -18.93 -28.80
CA HIS A 196 87.96 -19.44 -28.50
C HIS A 196 88.22 -20.78 -29.21
N ASP A 197 87.30 -21.73 -29.11
CA ASP A 197 87.44 -23.06 -29.72
C ASP A 197 87.55 -22.99 -31.25
N VAL A 198 86.76 -22.12 -31.90
CA VAL A 198 86.81 -21.88 -33.35
C VAL A 198 88.16 -21.26 -33.74
N ASN A 199 88.64 -20.26 -32.99
CA ASN A 199 89.93 -19.64 -33.28
C ASN A 199 91.10 -20.62 -33.13
N GLU A 200 91.12 -21.46 -32.08
CA GLU A 200 92.15 -22.48 -31.91
C GLU A 200 92.09 -23.56 -33.01
N LYS A 201 90.88 -23.98 -33.41
CA LYS A 201 90.71 -24.89 -34.56
C LYS A 201 91.18 -24.27 -35.86
N ASN A 202 90.82 -23.02 -36.15
CA ASN A 202 91.24 -22.32 -37.36
C ASN A 202 92.77 -22.18 -37.40
N LYS A 203 93.39 -21.85 -36.26
CA LYS A 203 94.85 -21.79 -36.11
C LYS A 203 95.51 -23.15 -36.32
N ALA A 204 94.97 -24.22 -35.74
CA ALA A 204 95.45 -25.58 -35.95
C ALA A 204 95.35 -26.02 -37.41
N ILE A 205 94.22 -25.73 -38.08
CA ILE A 205 94.01 -26.00 -39.51
C ILE A 205 95.02 -25.20 -40.35
N ALA A 206 95.22 -23.91 -40.06
CA ALA A 206 96.20 -23.08 -40.75
C ALA A 206 97.62 -23.66 -40.63
N TYR A 207 98.02 -24.10 -39.43
CA TYR A 207 99.31 -24.78 -39.22
C TYR A 207 99.41 -26.11 -39.97
N GLN A 208 98.35 -26.93 -39.98
CA GLN A 208 98.33 -28.19 -40.71
C GLN A 208 98.42 -27.98 -42.23
N ILE A 209 97.71 -26.99 -42.78
CA ILE A 209 97.78 -26.61 -44.19
C ILE A 209 99.21 -26.16 -44.52
N ASN A 210 99.79 -25.26 -43.73
CA ASN A 210 101.14 -24.76 -43.96
C ASN A 210 102.18 -25.90 -43.87
N SER A 211 102.09 -26.76 -42.85
CA SER A 211 102.97 -27.93 -42.69
C SER A 211 102.83 -28.93 -43.85
N THR A 212 101.60 -29.19 -44.31
CA THR A 212 101.35 -30.07 -45.46
C THR A 212 101.91 -29.46 -46.75
N ILE A 213 101.75 -28.15 -46.95
CA ILE A 213 102.33 -27.43 -48.10
C ILE A 213 103.85 -27.45 -48.05
N ASP A 214 104.45 -27.28 -46.88
CA ASP A 214 105.90 -27.35 -46.71
C ASP A 214 106.42 -28.74 -47.04
N ALA A 215 105.76 -29.80 -46.53
CA ALA A 215 106.09 -31.18 -46.89
C ALA A 215 105.90 -31.45 -48.40
N MET A 216 104.82 -30.95 -49.01
CA MET A 216 104.59 -31.02 -50.45
C MET A 216 105.65 -30.25 -51.24
N ASN A 217 106.05 -29.06 -50.77
CA ASN A 217 107.09 -28.25 -51.38
C ASN A 217 108.46 -28.95 -51.27
N GLU A 218 108.76 -29.64 -50.17
CA GLU A 218 109.96 -30.47 -50.07
C GLU A 218 109.91 -31.65 -51.05
N GLN A 219 108.78 -32.35 -51.16
CA GLN A 219 108.61 -33.43 -52.13
C GLN A 219 108.70 -32.94 -53.58
N ILE A 220 108.09 -31.79 -53.88
CA ILE A 220 108.20 -31.12 -55.18
C ILE A 220 109.65 -30.71 -55.39
N LYS A 221 110.34 -30.15 -54.40
CA LYS A 221 111.75 -29.77 -54.50
C LYS A 221 112.61 -31.00 -54.81
N ASN A 222 112.48 -32.09 -54.06
CA ASN A 222 113.22 -33.34 -54.28
C ASN A 222 112.92 -33.96 -55.64
N THR A 223 111.65 -34.04 -56.04
CA THR A 223 111.22 -34.49 -57.37
C THR A 223 111.67 -33.51 -58.48
N SER A 224 111.70 -32.22 -58.19
CA SER A 224 112.13 -31.17 -59.10
C SER A 224 113.63 -31.18 -59.26
N THR A 225 114.44 -31.58 -58.26
CA THR A 225 115.88 -31.82 -58.45
C THR A 225 116.08 -32.92 -59.50
N ILE A 226 115.27 -33.98 -59.44
CA ILE A 226 115.23 -35.03 -60.46
C ILE A 226 114.73 -34.47 -61.81
N LYS A 227 113.73 -33.59 -61.82
CA LYS A 227 113.26 -32.89 -63.05
C LYS A 227 114.15 -31.73 -63.51
N MET A 228 115.07 -31.22 -62.70
CA MET A 228 116.00 -30.13 -63.02
C MET A 228 117.13 -30.68 -63.89
N ILE A 229 117.47 -31.97 -63.71
CA ILE A 229 118.23 -32.76 -64.68
C ILE A 229 117.48 -32.84 -66.03
N LEU A 230 116.14 -32.69 -66.05
CA LEU A 230 115.25 -32.80 -67.23
C LEU A 230 114.55 -31.47 -67.64
N ASN A 231 115.08 -30.32 -67.21
CA ASN A 231 114.74 -28.95 -67.64
C ASN A 231 113.24 -28.52 -67.60
N LYS A 232 112.67 -28.24 -66.42
CA LYS A 232 111.51 -27.32 -66.24
C LYS A 232 111.55 -26.50 -64.93
N LYS A 233 110.92 -25.31 -64.96
CA LYS A 233 110.91 -24.23 -63.94
C LYS A 233 110.63 -24.71 -62.50
N LYS A 234 111.22 -24.01 -61.51
CA LYS A 234 110.94 -24.19 -60.07
C LYS A 234 109.47 -23.87 -59.77
N ILE A 235 108.79 -24.75 -59.04
CA ILE A 235 107.41 -24.58 -58.58
C ILE A 235 107.45 -24.52 -57.05
N ASN A 236 106.95 -23.43 -56.47
CA ASN A 236 106.66 -23.32 -55.05
C ASN A 236 105.14 -23.14 -54.89
N LEU A 237 104.51 -23.99 -54.08
CA LEU A 237 103.11 -23.87 -53.72
C LEU A 237 102.99 -22.99 -52.47
N ARG A 238 102.05 -22.06 -52.48
CA ARG A 238 101.63 -21.31 -51.29
C ARG A 238 100.11 -21.22 -51.31
N VAL A 239 99.48 -21.50 -50.17
CA VAL A 239 98.05 -21.26 -49.96
C VAL A 239 97.93 -20.10 -48.98
N PRO A 240 97.09 -19.10 -49.26
CA PRO A 240 96.82 -18.04 -48.30
C PRO A 240 96.02 -18.60 -47.11
N THR A 241 96.66 -18.70 -45.95
CA THR A 241 96.03 -19.11 -44.68
C THR A 241 95.75 -17.91 -43.76
N ASP A 242 96.04 -16.68 -44.22
CA ASP A 242 95.93 -15.45 -43.43
C ASP A 242 94.48 -15.18 -42.96
N ASP A 243 93.47 -15.58 -43.73
CA ASP A 243 92.06 -15.44 -43.33
C ASP A 243 91.66 -16.37 -42.19
N LEU A 244 92.31 -17.53 -42.04
CA LEU A 244 92.09 -18.45 -40.91
C LEU A 244 92.76 -17.96 -39.62
N LEU A 245 93.68 -17.00 -39.71
CA LEU A 245 94.35 -16.40 -38.57
C LEU A 245 93.66 -15.13 -38.08
N LYS A 246 92.66 -14.63 -38.81
CA LYS A 246 91.83 -13.51 -38.35
C LYS A 246 90.96 -13.97 -37.18
N PRO A 247 90.79 -13.14 -36.13
CA PRO A 247 89.86 -13.46 -35.04
C PRO A 247 88.46 -13.66 -35.61
N PHE A 248 87.85 -14.81 -35.32
CA PHE A 248 86.45 -15.05 -35.59
C PHE A 248 85.60 -14.23 -34.62
N ASP A 249 84.62 -13.49 -35.13
CA ASP A 249 83.63 -12.73 -34.35
C ASP A 249 82.22 -13.18 -34.76
N PHE A 250 81.34 -13.35 -33.76
CA PHE A 250 79.92 -13.58 -34.01
C PHE A 250 79.22 -12.24 -34.25
N ASP A 251 78.43 -12.14 -35.31
CA ASP A 251 77.57 -10.98 -35.59
C ASP A 251 76.23 -11.12 -34.84
N PHE A 252 76.31 -11.10 -33.50
CA PHE A 252 75.16 -11.25 -32.62
C PHE A 252 75.35 -10.44 -31.34
N ASP A 253 74.43 -9.52 -31.07
CA ASP A 253 74.39 -8.73 -29.84
C ASP A 253 73.38 -9.35 -28.86
N VAL A 254 73.89 -9.88 -27.75
CA VAL A 254 73.11 -10.55 -26.71
C VAL A 254 72.17 -9.56 -26.00
N GLU A 255 72.56 -8.29 -25.88
CA GLU A 255 71.75 -7.25 -25.22
C GLU A 255 70.52 -6.87 -26.07
N GLN A 256 70.67 -6.89 -27.40
CA GLN A 256 69.60 -6.54 -28.33
C GLN A 256 68.49 -7.61 -28.39
N LEU A 257 68.82 -8.88 -28.16
CA LEU A 257 67.84 -9.96 -28.14
C LEU A 257 66.89 -9.89 -26.93
N LEU A 258 67.40 -9.44 -25.78
CA LEU A 258 66.69 -9.52 -24.49
C LEU A 258 66.09 -8.18 -24.04
N SER A 259 66.59 -7.05 -24.53
CA SER A 259 65.98 -5.72 -24.31
C SER A 259 64.57 -5.61 -24.90
N ALA A 260 64.23 -6.39 -25.94
CA ALA A 260 62.88 -6.48 -26.50
C ALA A 260 61.90 -7.31 -25.63
N GLN A 261 62.36 -7.90 -24.52
CA GLN A 261 61.59 -8.86 -23.73
C GLN A 261 61.28 -8.38 -22.29
N ALA A 262 61.52 -7.10 -21.98
CA ALA A 262 61.10 -6.51 -20.72
C ALA A 262 59.56 -6.49 -20.65
N LEU A 263 59.01 -7.26 -19.70
CA LEU A 263 57.57 -7.50 -19.59
C LEU A 263 56.91 -6.41 -18.72
N GLU A 264 56.18 -5.47 -19.34
CA GLU A 264 55.33 -4.50 -18.64
C GLU A 264 53.96 -5.13 -18.28
N LEU A 265 53.89 -5.87 -17.18
CA LEU A 265 52.61 -6.37 -16.63
C LEU A 265 51.95 -5.31 -15.73
N ASP A 266 50.88 -4.64 -16.15
CA ASP A 266 50.12 -3.70 -15.30
C ASP A 266 48.96 -4.41 -14.58
N ALA A 267 48.99 -4.42 -13.25
CA ALA A 267 47.94 -4.99 -12.40
C ALA A 267 46.58 -4.32 -12.60
N SER A 268 46.56 -3.05 -13.03
CA SER A 268 45.35 -2.25 -13.23
C SER A 268 44.51 -2.77 -14.39
N GLU A 269 45.16 -3.33 -15.42
CA GLU A 269 44.51 -3.89 -16.60
C GLU A 269 43.88 -5.26 -16.29
N ILE A 270 44.60 -6.11 -15.53
CA ILE A 270 44.13 -7.43 -15.08
C ILE A 270 42.86 -7.31 -14.23
N LEU A 271 42.76 -6.28 -13.37
CA LEU A 271 41.57 -6.10 -12.52
C LEU A 271 40.34 -5.57 -13.25
N LYS A 272 40.51 -4.73 -14.29
CA LYS A 272 39.38 -4.21 -15.07
C LYS A 272 38.54 -5.31 -15.72
N GLU A 273 39.18 -6.41 -16.11
CA GLU A 273 38.53 -7.55 -16.77
C GLU A 273 37.81 -8.48 -15.79
N VAL A 274 38.18 -8.46 -14.50
CA VAL A 274 37.68 -9.38 -13.46
C VAL A 274 36.63 -8.73 -12.54
N MET A 275 36.47 -7.40 -12.56
CA MET A 275 35.54 -6.71 -11.65
C MET A 275 34.05 -6.87 -12.05
N PRO A 276 33.17 -7.32 -11.13
CA PRO A 276 31.72 -7.28 -11.33
C PRO A 276 31.20 -5.83 -11.36
N LYS A 277 30.23 -5.54 -12.24
CA LYS A 277 29.54 -4.24 -12.30
C LYS A 277 28.74 -3.99 -11.02
N LEU A 278 28.81 -2.77 -10.47
CA LEU A 278 28.09 -2.38 -9.25
C LEU A 278 26.57 -2.48 -9.43
N PRO A 279 25.82 -3.02 -8.44
CA PRO A 279 24.36 -2.92 -8.38
C PRO A 279 23.92 -1.46 -8.14
N GLU A 280 22.75 -1.07 -8.68
CA GLU A 280 22.20 0.26 -8.48
C GLU A 280 21.80 0.53 -7.01
N PRO A 281 21.94 1.78 -6.51
CA PRO A 281 21.58 2.15 -5.14
C PRO A 281 20.06 2.12 -4.91
N PHE A 282 19.64 1.55 -3.78
CA PHE A 282 18.23 1.41 -3.40
C PHE A 282 17.54 2.74 -3.02
N SER A 283 18.30 3.84 -2.94
CA SER A 283 17.79 5.18 -2.63
C SER A 283 16.69 5.64 -3.61
N LYS A 284 16.73 5.16 -4.87
CA LYS A 284 15.67 5.39 -5.87
C LYS A 284 14.28 4.90 -5.44
N TYR A 285 14.21 3.89 -4.56
CA TYR A 285 12.94 3.31 -4.11
C TYR A 285 12.35 4.03 -2.88
N ILE A 286 13.09 4.96 -2.26
CA ILE A 286 12.63 5.73 -1.09
C ILE A 286 11.83 6.97 -1.54
N ASP A 287 12.25 7.61 -2.63
CA ASP A 287 11.62 8.85 -3.09
C ASP A 287 10.19 8.64 -3.62
N THR A 288 9.89 7.47 -4.19
CA THR A 288 8.52 7.09 -4.61
C THR A 288 7.55 6.84 -3.46
N ILE A 289 8.04 6.71 -2.22
CA ILE A 289 7.18 6.45 -1.05
C ILE A 289 6.69 7.77 -0.44
N LYS A 290 7.46 8.86 -0.54
CA LYS A 290 7.09 10.16 0.02
C LYS A 290 5.94 10.85 -0.73
N GLU A 291 5.75 10.54 -2.02
CA GLU A 291 4.65 11.09 -2.82
C GLU A 291 3.28 10.47 -2.49
N ASN A 292 3.26 9.29 -1.86
CA ASN A 292 2.02 8.59 -1.48
C ASN A 292 1.62 8.87 -0.02
N LYS A 293 1.76 10.11 0.46
CA LYS A 293 1.04 10.55 1.66
C LYS A 293 -0.44 10.60 1.30
N THR A 294 -1.17 9.56 1.66
CA THR A 294 -2.63 9.53 1.61
C THR A 294 -3.18 10.75 2.32
N GLU A 295 -3.93 11.57 1.57
CA GLU A 295 -4.64 12.72 2.10
C GLU A 295 -5.56 12.26 3.23
N THR A 296 -5.34 12.78 4.44
CA THR A 296 -6.26 12.59 5.56
C THR A 296 -7.52 13.38 5.26
N ILE A 297 -8.64 12.69 5.06
CA ILE A 297 -9.95 13.33 4.91
C ILE A 297 -10.33 13.93 6.27
N ASP A 298 -10.16 15.24 6.39
CA ASP A 298 -10.58 16.02 7.56
C ASP A 298 -12.10 16.25 7.46
N VAL A 299 -12.88 15.45 8.19
CA VAL A 299 -14.33 15.65 8.28
C VAL A 299 -14.59 16.82 9.24
N LYS A 300 -14.73 18.03 8.68
CA LYS A 300 -15.23 19.19 9.44
C LYS A 300 -16.63 18.89 9.97
N HIS A 301 -16.77 18.82 11.28
CA HIS A 301 -18.07 18.91 11.94
C HIS A 301 -18.59 20.35 11.79
N SER A 302 -19.45 20.60 10.81
CA SER A 302 -20.34 21.75 10.84
C SER A 302 -21.32 21.54 12.00
N ARG A 303 -21.08 22.23 13.11
CA ARG A 303 -22.15 22.57 14.05
C ARG A 303 -23.02 23.61 13.35
N GLU A 304 -24.19 23.21 12.92
CA GLU A 304 -25.26 24.15 12.59
C GLU A 304 -25.91 24.60 13.92
N GLU A 305 -25.94 25.92 14.12
CA GLU A 305 -26.69 26.63 15.16
C GLU A 305 -28.19 26.70 14.80
#